data_AF-A0A8J8TSE7-F1
#
_entry.id   AF-A0A8J8TSE7-F1
#
_cell.length_a   1.000
_cell.length_b   1.000
_cell.length_c   1.000
_cell.angle_alpha   90.00
_cell.angle_beta   90.00
_cell.angle_gamma   90.00
#
_symmetry.space_group_name_H-M   'P 1'
#
loop_
_entity.id
_entity.type
_entity.pdbx_description
1 polymer ?
#
loop_
_entity_poly.entity_id
_entity_poly.type
_entity_poly.pdbx_seq_one_letter_code
_entity_poly.pdbx_strand_id
1 'polypeptide(L)'
;MELSPDEYGAYWRASIRVAAGVVLVFLSYRFVVSPLFSQSEAGPIAIGLFLFATLTFAGAFLAMLGVARVVRTAVDAEMRG
;
A
#
# COMPACT_ATOMS: atom_id res chain seq x y z
N MET A 1 -17.19 -8.05 19.87
CA MET A 1 -16.37 -7.08 20.64
C MET A 1 -16.80 -5.69 20.22
N GLU A 2 -17.29 -4.88 21.15
CA GLU A 2 -17.48 -3.44 20.91
C GLU A 2 -16.12 -2.76 21.01
N LEU A 3 -15.68 -2.10 19.93
CA LEU A 3 -14.42 -1.37 19.90
C LEU A 3 -14.53 -0.12 20.77
N SER A 4 -13.52 0.12 21.62
CA SER A 4 -13.42 1.38 22.34
C SER A 4 -13.26 2.57 21.38
N PRO A 5 -13.66 3.80 21.77
CA PRO A 5 -13.52 4.98 20.91
C PRO A 5 -12.10 5.22 20.40
N ASP A 6 -11.10 4.90 21.22
CA ASP A 6 -9.69 5.04 20.86
C ASP A 6 -9.24 4.04 19.80
N GLU A 7 -9.70 2.78 19.90
CA GLU A 7 -9.45 1.76 18.90
C GLU A 7 -10.11 2.12 17.57
N TYR A 8 -11.36 2.61 17.60
CA TYR A 8 -12.04 3.10 16.40
C TYR A 8 -11.27 4.24 15.71
N GLY A 9 -10.77 5.21 16.48
CA GLY A 9 -9.93 6.28 15.97
C GLY A 9 -8.61 5.78 15.37
N ALA A 10 -8.01 4.74 15.95
CA ALA A 10 -6.80 4.11 15.42
C ALA A 10 -7.08 3.42 14.07
N TYR A 11 -8.17 2.66 13.96
CA TYR A 11 -8.62 2.05 12.71
C TYR A 11 -8.88 3.10 11.63
N TRP A 12 -9.61 4.16 11.93
CA TRP A 12 -9.91 5.24 10.98
C TRP A 12 -8.63 5.87 10.40
N ARG A 13 -7.67 6.21 11.26
CA ARG A 13 -6.38 6.77 10.81
C ARG A 13 -5.56 5.77 10.02
N ALA A 14 -5.62 4.48 10.34
CA ALA A 14 -4.96 3.43 9.57
C ALA A 14 -5.56 3.32 8.16
N SER A 15 -6.90 3.30 8.05
CA SER A 15 -7.63 3.24 6.77
C SER A 15 -7.31 4.42 5.87
N ILE A 16 -7.21 5.64 6.40
CA ILE A 16 -6.80 6.82 5.62
C ILE A 16 -5.40 6.65 5.04
N ARG A 17 -4.44 6.14 5.83
CA ARG A 17 -3.07 5.93 5.35
C ARG A 17 -3.00 4.86 4.27
N VAL A 18 -3.76 3.77 4.41
CA VAL A 18 -3.88 2.73 3.39
C VAL A 18 -4.46 3.31 2.10
N ALA A 19 -5.59 4.04 2.20
CA ALA A 19 -6.22 4.68 1.05
C ALA A 19 -5.29 5.68 0.35
N ALA A 20 -4.59 6.53 1.11
CA ALA A 20 -3.60 7.46 0.57
C ALA A 20 -2.45 6.75 -0.16
N GLY A 21 -1.96 5.62 0.40
CA GLY A 21 -0.94 4.80 -0.25
C GLY A 21 -1.43 4.19 -1.56
N VAL A 22 -2.65 3.64 -1.60
CA VAL A 22 -3.26 3.10 -2.82
C VAL A 22 -3.43 4.18 -3.88
N VAL A 23 -3.94 5.36 -3.50
CA VAL A 23 -4.08 6.50 -4.42
C VAL A 23 -2.72 6.92 -4.97
N LEU A 24 -1.69 7.01 -4.13
CA LEU A 24 -0.35 7.38 -4.56
C LEU A 24 0.21 6.37 -5.58
N VAL A 25 0.10 5.06 -5.31
CA VAL A 25 0.53 4.01 -6.24
C VAL A 25 -0.23 4.12 -7.58
N PHE A 26 -1.55 4.30 -7.52
CA PHE A 26 -2.37 4.45 -8.72
C PHE A 26 -1.97 5.67 -9.55
N LEU A 27 -1.80 6.84 -8.91
CA LEU A 27 -1.40 8.08 -9.57
C LEU A 27 0.02 7.96 -10.15
N SER A 28 0.97 7.37 -9.43
CA SER A 28 2.32 7.10 -9.94
C SER A 28 2.29 6.19 -11.17
N TYR A 29 1.51 5.11 -11.14
CA TYR A 29 1.36 4.25 -12.31
C TYR A 29 0.75 5.01 -13.50
N ARG A 30 -0.35 5.73 -13.27
CA ARG A 30 -1.11 6.39 -14.34
C ARG A 30 -0.39 7.56 -15.00
N PHE A 31 0.36 8.35 -14.23
CA PHE A 31 0.96 9.61 -14.68
C PHE A 31 2.48 9.55 -14.88
N VAL A 32 3.18 8.58 -14.28
CA VAL A 32 4.64 8.46 -14.41
C VAL A 32 5.04 7.21 -15.18
N VAL A 33 4.54 6.04 -14.77
CA VAL A 33 4.98 4.76 -15.36
C VAL A 33 4.34 4.51 -16.73
N SER A 34 3.02 4.68 -16.85
CA SER A 34 2.28 4.41 -18.09
C SER A 34 2.77 5.24 -19.30
N PRO A 35 3.09 6.54 -19.18
CA PRO A 35 3.63 7.32 -20.30
C PRO A 35 5.01 6.87 -20.79
N LEU A 36 5.79 6.18 -19.95
CA LEU A 36 7.08 5.64 -20.37
C LEU A 36 6.91 4.46 -21.33
N PHE A 37 5.82 3.71 -21.19
CA PHE A 37 5.46 2.61 -22.08
C PHE A 37 4.81 3.04 -23.39
N SER A 38 4.42 4.32 -23.52
CA SER A 38 3.94 4.86 -24.80
C SER A 38 5.09 5.34 -25.71
N GLN A 39 6.33 5.28 -25.24
CA GLN A 39 7.52 5.62 -26.04
C GLN A 39 8.01 4.39 -26.80
N SER A 40 8.56 4.60 -28.00
CA SER A 40 9.12 3.53 -28.85
C SER A 40 10.56 3.15 -28.47
N GLU A 41 11.24 4.06 -27.79
CA GLU A 41 12.65 3.94 -27.43
C GLU A 41 12.85 2.95 -26.27
N ALA A 42 13.91 2.14 -26.34
CA ALA A 42 14.21 1.12 -25.32
C ALA A 42 14.50 1.72 -23.94
N GLY A 43 15.11 2.91 -23.88
CA GLY A 43 15.48 3.59 -22.64
C GLY A 43 14.28 3.90 -21.72
N PRO A 44 13.29 4.68 -22.19
CA PRO A 44 12.05 4.94 -21.44
C PRO A 44 11.33 3.67 -21.01
N ILE A 45 11.24 2.66 -21.88
CA ILE A 45 10.61 1.37 -21.56
C ILE A 45 11.33 0.69 -20.39
N ALA A 46 12.67 0.65 -20.40
CA ALA A 46 13.46 0.06 -19.32
C ALA A 46 13.26 0.79 -17.99
N ILE A 47 13.21 2.14 -18.01
CA ILE A 47 12.91 2.94 -16.82
C ILE A 47 11.49 2.65 -16.33
N GLY A 48 10.52 2.56 -17.24
CA GLY A 48 9.13 2.21 -16.90
C GLY A 48 9.03 0.85 -16.21
N LEU A 49 9.72 -0.17 -16.73
CA LEU A 49 9.81 -1.50 -16.13
C LEU A 49 10.42 -1.46 -14.73
N PHE A 50 11.56 -0.76 -14.56
CA PHE A 50 12.22 -0.63 -13.27
C PHE A 50 11.34 0.06 -12.22
N LEU A 51 10.70 1.18 -12.60
CA LEU A 51 9.80 1.93 -11.71
C LEU A 51 8.56 1.11 -11.37
N PHE A 52 7.98 0.41 -12.35
CA PHE A 52 6.85 -0.50 -12.11
C PHE A 52 7.21 -1.59 -11.09
N ALA A 53 8.31 -2.31 -11.33
CA ALA A 53 8.76 -3.37 -10.43
C ALA A 53 9.03 -2.84 -9.01
N THR A 54 9.68 -1.69 -8.90
CA THR A 54 9.97 -1.05 -7.61
C THR A 54 8.69 -0.66 -6.88
N LEU A 55 7.73 -0.04 -7.59
CA LEU A 55 6.46 0.39 -7.01
C LEU A 55 5.63 -0.81 -6.56
N THR A 56 5.57 -1.88 -7.36
CA THR A 56 4.89 -3.13 -7.02
C THR A 56 5.53 -3.79 -5.80
N PHE A 57 6.86 -3.89 -5.77
CA PHE A 57 7.57 -4.51 -4.66
C PHE A 57 7.38 -3.73 -3.35
N ALA A 58 7.60 -2.41 -3.38
CA ALA A 58 7.40 -1.54 -2.22
C ALA A 58 5.94 -1.57 -1.74
N GLY A 59 4.98 -1.51 -2.67
CA GLY A 59 3.55 -1.60 -2.36
C GLY A 59 3.17 -2.92 -1.69
N ALA A 60 3.64 -4.05 -2.23
CA ALA A 60 3.40 -5.38 -1.66
C ALA A 60 4.01 -5.53 -0.26
N PHE A 61 5.25 -5.06 -0.07
CA PHE A 61 5.92 -5.10 1.23
C PHE A 61 5.15 -4.29 2.30
N LEU A 62 4.75 -3.05 1.97
CA LEU A 62 3.97 -2.21 2.87
C LEU A 62 2.58 -2.82 3.18
N ALA A 63 1.93 -3.41 2.19
CA ALA A 63 0.67 -4.12 2.38
C ALA A 63 0.84 -5.29 3.36
N MET A 64 1.88 -6.10 3.20
CA MET A 64 2.18 -7.22 4.11
C MET A 64 2.50 -6.76 5.54
N LEU A 65 3.20 -5.63 5.72
CA LEU A 65 3.39 -5.04 7.05
C LEU A 65 2.06 -4.60 7.68
N GLY A 66 1.14 -4.06 6.88
CA GLY A 66 -0.22 -3.74 7.31
C GLY A 66 -0.97 -4.98 7.78
N VAL A 67 -0.97 -6.05 6.97
CA VAL A 67 -1.58 -7.35 7.30
C VAL A 67 -0.99 -7.91 8.59
N ALA A 68 0.34 -7.97 8.71
CA ALA A 68 1.00 -8.49 9.91
C ALA A 68 0.60 -7.74 11.18
N ARG A 69 0.45 -6.41 11.11
CA ARG A 69 -0.02 -5.59 12.24
C ARG A 69 -1.46 -5.94 12.61
N VAL A 70 -2.35 -6.05 11.64
CA VAL A 70 -3.77 -6.41 11.88
C VAL A 70 -3.86 -7.80 12.51
N VAL A 71 -3.13 -8.78 11.97
CA VAL A 71 -3.08 -10.15 12.52
C VAL A 71 -2.57 -10.13 13.96
N ARG A 72 -1.50 -9.40 14.24
CA ARG A 72 -0.96 -9.28 15.61
C ARG A 72 -2.00 -8.69 16.56
N THR A 73 -2.67 -7.60 16.18
CA THR A 73 -3.73 -7.01 17.00
C THR A 73 -4.87 -7.98 17.27
N ALA A 74 -5.28 -8.76 16.26
CA ALA A 74 -6.34 -9.76 16.42
C ALA A 74 -5.92 -10.89 17.39
N VAL A 75 -4.71 -11.43 17.23
CA VAL A 75 -4.17 -12.48 18.11
C VAL A 75 -3.98 -11.96 19.54
N ASP A 76 -3.48 -10.74 19.73
CA ASP A 76 -3.32 -10.13 21.04
C ASP A 76 -4.68 -9.90 21.73
N ALA A 77 -5.75 -9.62 20.97
CA ALA A 77 -7.11 -9.51 21.50
C ALA A 77 -7.69 -10.87 21.90
N GLU A 78 -7.44 -11.91 21.10
CA GLU A 78 -7.85 -13.29 21.40
C GLU A 78 -7.18 -13.82 22.66
N MET A 79 -5.88 -13.57 22.86
CA MET A 79 -5.15 -14.02 24.07
C MET A 79 -5.55 -13.30 25.37
N ARG A 80 -6.31 -12.20 25.29
CA ARG A 80 -6.78 -11.42 26.46
C ARG A 80 -8.23 -11.74 26.86
N GLY A 81 -8.98 -12.43 26.00
CA GLY A 81 -10.33 -12.94 26.28
C GLY A 81 -10.28 -14.32 26.91
#